data_AF-A0A8S3KHH2-F1
#
_entry.id   AF-A0A8S3KHH2-F1
#
_cell.length_a   1.000
_cell.length_b   1.000
_cell.length_c   1.000
_cell.angle_alpha   90.00
_cell.angle_beta   90.00
_cell.angle_gamma   90.00
#
_symmetry.space_group_name_H-M   'P 1'
#
loop_
_entity.id
_entity.type
_entity.pdbx_description
1 polymer ?
#
loop_
_entity_poly.entity_id
_entity_poly.type
_entity_poly.pdbx_seq_one_letter_code
_entity_poly.pdbx_strand_id
1 'polypeptide(L)' 'VCPDDYYQLFILHAMMTDTIIPLAYGLLIGKNAEDYSLFFEKVLEQDNFQPESIMTDFETATIKSVKDMLPNILHKDTF' A
#
# COMPACT_ATOMS: atom_id res chain seq x y z
N VAL A 1 5.29 -17.42 15.25
CA VAL A 1 5.32 -18.10 13.94
C VAL A 1 4.22 -17.47 13.10
N CYS A 2 4.53 -17.05 11.88
CA CYS A 2 3.50 -16.57 10.93
C CYS A 2 2.71 -17.79 10.44
N PRO A 3 1.37 -17.78 10.42
CA PRO A 3 0.60 -18.87 9.83
C PRO A 3 1.01 -19.11 8.38
N ASP A 4 1.03 -20.38 7.95
CA ASP A 4 1.47 -20.79 6.60
C ASP A 4 0.56 -20.25 5.49
N ASP A 5 -0.65 -19.81 5.84
CA ASP A 5 -1.60 -19.19 4.91
C ASP A 5 -1.15 -17.81 4.41
N TYR A 6 -0.23 -17.14 5.11
CA TYR A 6 0.18 -15.77 4.80
C TYR A 6 1.61 -15.71 4.30
N TYR A 7 1.77 -15.06 3.15
CA TYR A 7 3.06 -14.86 2.50
C TYR A 7 3.82 -13.66 3.09
N GLN A 8 3.12 -12.57 3.42
CA GLN A 8 3.76 -11.35 3.92
C GLN A 8 2.85 -10.51 4.82
N LEU A 9 3.48 -9.72 5.69
CA LEU A 9 2.86 -8.58 6.37
C LEU A 9 3.20 -7.31 5.57
N PHE A 10 2.18 -6.66 5.02
CA PHE A 10 2.30 -5.37 4.35
C PHE A 10 1.77 -4.27 5.27
N ILE A 11 2.48 -3.15 5.35
CA ILE A 11 2.16 -2.08 6.29
C ILE A 11 2.07 -0.76 5.53
N LEU A 12 0.90 -0.14 5.57
CA LEU A 12 0.68 1.20 5.04
C LEU A 12 0.89 2.22 6.16
N HIS A 13 1.73 3.20 5.90
CA HIS A 13 1.96 4.33 6.79
C HIS A 13 1.59 5.64 6.09
N ALA A 14 1.06 6.58 6.87
CA ALA A 14 0.97 7.98 6.47
C ALA A 14 2.13 8.76 7.07
N MET A 15 2.60 9.77 6.33
CA MET A 15 3.48 10.80 6.84
C MET A 15 2.65 12.07 7.02
N MET A 16 2.51 12.54 8.26
CA MET A 16 1.80 13.76 8.61
C MET A 16 2.69 14.61 9.52
N THR A 17 2.97 15.86 9.13
CA THR A 17 3.79 16.80 9.92
C THR A 17 5.08 16.16 10.45
N ASP A 18 5.87 15.56 9.55
CA ASP A 18 7.12 14.84 9.84
C ASP A 18 7.01 13.65 10.81
N THR A 19 5.79 13.16 11.05
CA THR A 19 5.51 11.98 11.87
C THR A 19 5.00 10.86 11.00
N ILE A 20 5.55 9.66 11.19
CA ILE A 20 5.10 8.43 10.52
C ILE A 20 4.03 7.77 11.40
N ILE A 21 2.84 7.59 10.85
CA ILE A 21 1.68 7.01 11.54
C ILE A 21 1.27 5.74 10.78
N PRO A 22 1.22 4.57 11.44
CA PRO A 22 0.68 3.37 10.81
C PRO A 22 -0.83 3.52 10.56
N LEU A 23 -1.25 3.30 9.32
CA LEU A 23 -2.66 3.37 8.91
C LEU A 23 -3.31 2.00 8.87
N ALA A 24 -2.65 1.02 8.24
CA ALA A 24 -3.21 -0.30 8.02
C ALA A 24 -2.12 -1.38 7.99
N TYR A 25 -2.50 -2.57 8.45
CA TYR A 25 -1.69 -3.78 8.40
C TYR A 25 -2.46 -4.83 7.60
N GLY A 26 -1.87 -5.34 6.53
CA GLY A 26 -2.42 -6.40 5.70
C GLY A 26 -1.61 -7.68 5.85
N LEU A 27 -2.26 -8.79 6.18
CA LEU A 27 -1.68 -10.12 6.04
C LEU A 27 -2.06 -10.65 4.66
N LEU A 28 -1.14 -10.59 3.70
CA LEU A 28 -1.42 -11.00 2.33
C LEU A 28 -1.01 -12.45 2.11
N ILE A 29 -1.86 -13.17 1.39
CA ILE A 29 -1.64 -14.56 0.97
C ILE A 29 -0.68 -14.66 -0.23
N GLY A 30 -0.36 -13.53 -0.86
CA GLY A 30 0.51 -13.44 -2.02
C GLY A 30 1.15 -12.06 -2.18
N LYS A 31 1.78 -11.85 -3.33
CA LYS A 31 2.51 -10.63 -3.71
C LYS A 31 2.31 -10.27 -5.19
N ASN A 32 1.19 -10.67 -5.77
CA ASN A 32 0.86 -10.31 -7.14
C ASN A 32 0.01 -9.01 -7.16
N ALA A 33 -0.24 -8.46 -8.35
CA ALA A 33 -0.99 -7.21 -8.47
C ALA A 33 -2.44 -7.32 -7.98
N GLU A 34 -3.07 -8.49 -8.07
CA GLU A 34 -4.42 -8.72 -7.55
C GLU A 34 -4.45 -8.64 -6.03
N ASP A 35 -3.46 -9.25 -5.36
CA ASP A 35 -3.33 -9.20 -3.89
C ASP A 35 -3.19 -7.75 -3.39
N TYR A 36 -2.32 -6.97 -4.02
CA TYR A 36 -2.10 -5.56 -3.66
C TYR A 36 -3.32 -4.69 -4.00
N SER A 37 -3.93 -4.90 -5.17
CA SER A 37 -5.14 -4.17 -5.54
C SER A 37 -6.26 -4.42 -4.52
N LEU A 38 -6.50 -5.67 -4.13
CA LEU A 38 -7.51 -5.97 -3.11
C LEU A 38 -7.20 -5.29 -1.77
N PHE A 39 -5.93 -5.26 -1.36
CA PHE A 39 -5.52 -4.52 -0.15
C PHE A 39 -5.85 -3.03 -0.25
N PHE A 40 -5.44 -2.36 -1.33
CA PHE A 40 -5.68 -0.93 -1.50
C PHE A 40 -7.16 -0.61 -1.69
N GLU A 41 -7.93 -1.44 -2.38
CA GLU A 41 -9.40 -1.31 -2.47
C GLU A 41 -10.02 -1.30 -1.07
N LYS A 42 -9.64 -2.26 -0.21
CA LYS A 42 -10.16 -2.35 1.16
C LYS A 42 -9.76 -1.16 2.02
N VAL A 43 -8.55 -0.62 1.84
CA VAL A 43 -8.11 0.60 2.53
C VAL A 43 -8.92 1.81 2.07
N LEU A 44 -9.07 2.00 0.76
CA LEU A 44 -9.78 3.14 0.16
C LEU A 44 -11.30 3.10 0.41
N GLU A 45 -11.86 1.92 0.70
CA GLU A 45 -13.25 1.79 1.19
C GLU A 45 -13.46 2.36 2.60
N GLN A 46 -12.43 2.44 3.44
CA GLN A 46 -12.58 2.88 4.84
C GLN A 46 -12.67 4.40 4.98
N ASP A 47 -11.96 5.15 4.13
CA ASP A 47 -11.92 6.61 4.19
C ASP A 47 -11.53 7.18 2.82
N ASN A 48 -11.86 8.46 2.59
CA ASN A 48 -11.48 9.17 1.38
C ASN A 48 -10.02 9.64 1.47
N PHE A 49 -9.08 8.71 1.31
CA PHE A 49 -7.65 9.01 1.25
C PHE A 49 -7.32 9.90 0.04
N GLN A 50 -6.77 11.08 0.30
CA GLN A 50 -6.30 12.03 -0.72
C GLN A 50 -4.82 12.39 -0.47
N PRO A 51 -3.89 11.41 -0.56
CA PRO A 51 -2.48 11.69 -0.33
C PRO A 51 -1.88 12.54 -1.46
N GLU A 52 -1.01 13.49 -1.13
CA GLU A 52 -0.28 14.28 -2.13
C GLU A 52 0.78 13.46 -2.87
N SER A 53 1.37 12.49 -2.16
CA SER A 53 2.40 11.61 -2.70
C SER A 53 2.37 10.25 -2.05
N ILE A 54 2.86 9.25 -2.77
CA ILE A 54 3.08 7.90 -2.27
C ILE A 54 4.52 7.46 -2.52
N MET A 55 5.01 6.63 -1.63
CA MET A 55 6.29 5.95 -1.75
C MET A 55 6.03 4.48 -1.46
N THR A 56 6.50 3.61 -2.34
CA THR A 56 6.40 2.16 -2.21
C THR A 56 7.79 1.57 -2.27
N ASP A 57 7.92 0.29 -1.94
CA ASP A 57 9.08 -0.49 -2.32
C ASP A 57 9.17 -0.64 -3.86
N PHE A 58 10.29 -1.20 -4.34
CA PHE A 58 10.55 -1.42 -5.77
C PHE A 58 9.71 -2.58 -6.36
N GLU A 59 8.72 -3.08 -5.64
CA GLU A 59 7.88 -4.17 -6.10
C GLU A 59 6.94 -3.67 -7.22
N THR A 60 7.15 -4.20 -8.43
CA THR A 60 6.43 -3.76 -9.63
C THR A 60 4.91 -3.93 -9.51
N ALA A 61 4.47 -4.99 -8.83
CA ALA A 61 3.06 -5.26 -8.61
C ALA A 61 2.43 -4.18 -7.71
N THR A 62 3.06 -3.84 -6.59
CA THR A 62 2.63 -2.76 -5.69
C THR A 62 2.57 -1.42 -6.42
N ILE A 63 3.62 -1.05 -7.15
CA ILE A 63 3.69 0.21 -7.91
C ILE A 63 2.52 0.30 -8.90
N LYS A 64 2.25 -0.79 -9.62
CA LYS A 64 1.17 -0.84 -10.60
C LYS A 64 -0.20 -0.66 -9.93
N SER A 65 -0.50 -1.45 -8.90
CA SER A 65 -1.79 -1.38 -8.20
C SER A 65 -2.07 0.01 -7.65
N VAL A 66 -1.06 0.66 -7.06
CA VAL A 66 -1.21 2.04 -6.54
C VAL A 66 -1.43 3.05 -7.65
N LYS A 67 -0.71 2.97 -8.77
CA LYS A 67 -0.89 3.88 -9.92
C LYS A 67 -2.30 3.76 -10.51
N ASP A 68 -2.82 2.54 -10.59
CA ASP A 68 -4.15 2.28 -11.14
C ASP A 68 -5.25 2.85 -10.21
N MET A 69 -5.06 2.80 -8.89
CA MET A 69 -6.06 3.26 -7.89
C MET A 69 -5.96 4.74 -7.53
N LEU A 70 -4.76 5.31 -7.58
CA LEU A 70 -4.49 6.71 -7.23
C LEU A 70 -3.77 7.40 -8.39
N PRO A 71 -4.42 7.58 -9.56
CA PRO A 71 -3.74 8.03 -10.78
C PRO A 71 -3.22 9.48 -10.73
N ASN A 72 -3.70 10.29 -9.78
CA ASN A 72 -3.41 11.73 -9.71
C ASN A 72 -2.39 12.10 -8.61
N ILE A 73 -1.67 11.13 -8.03
CA ILE A 73 -0.73 11.40 -6.94
C ILE A 73 0.72 11.34 -7.42
N LEU A 74 1.61 12.08 -6.74
CA LEU A 74 3.03 12.01 -7.03
C LEU A 74 3.62 10.70 -6.50
N HIS A 75 4.07 9.84 -7.40
CA HIS A 75 4.90 8.69 -7.04
C HIS A 75 6.33 9.15 -6.80
N LYS A 76 6.78 9.07 -5.55
CA LYS A 76 8.17 9.32 -5.20
C LYS A 76 8.95 8.03 -5.40
N ASP A 77 9.84 8.02 -6.39
CA ASP A 77 10.81 6.96 -6.56
C ASP A 77 11.74 6.94 -5.34
N THR A 78 12.02 5.76 -4.80
CA THR A 78 12.99 5.58 -3.73
C THR A 78 14.39 5.94 -4.26
N PHE A 79 15.06 6.89 -3.60
CA PHE A 79 16.44 7.29 -3.91
C PHE A 79 17.43 6.12 -3.83
#